data_AF-A0A7K2Q2V0-F1
#
_entry.id   AF-A0A7K2Q2V0-F1
#
_cell.length_a   1.000
_cell.length_b   1.000
_cell.length_c   1.000
_cell.angle_alpha   90.00
_cell.angle_beta   90.00
_cell.angle_gamma   90.00
#
_symmetry.space_group_name_H-M   'P 1'
#
loop_
_entity.id
_entity.type
_entity.pdbx_description
1 polymer ?
#
loop_
_entity_poly.entity_id
_entity_poly.type
_entity_poly.pdbx_seq_one_letter_code
_entity_poly.pdbx_strand_id
1 'polypeptide(L)'
;VTIQGGRLRELRAEPGQFFRWRFLTRGLWHTALPFSLSAPARDDRLRITVKALGRHSRRVRGLRPGSRVLATGPFGALTERRRTRPKVLLIAGGIGITPMRALFESLPAGPGDLTLLYRAGDAGQLVLRDELEAIAAERQAALHYLVGRSDAAYDPLAPQALRALVPDLSDRDVYLCGPPGMADATTAALLRAGVPAESIHTECFTY
;
A
#
# COMPACT_ATOMS: atom_id res chain seq x y z
N VAL A 1 -5.96 -11.80 5.88
CA VAL A 1 -5.38 -13.05 6.42
C VAL A 1 -4.39 -12.66 7.49
N THR A 2 -4.49 -13.31 8.64
CA THR A 2 -3.58 -13.09 9.77
C THR A 2 -2.71 -14.33 9.92
N ILE A 3 -1.40 -14.12 10.05
CA ILE A 3 -0.40 -15.16 10.23
C ILE A 3 0.15 -15.02 11.65
N GLN A 4 0.24 -16.12 12.38
CA GLN A 4 0.80 -16.16 13.73
C GLN A 4 2.06 -17.02 13.77
N GLY A 5 2.98 -16.71 14.69
CA GLY A 5 4.20 -17.49 14.90
C GLY A 5 5.04 -16.94 16.05
N GLY A 6 5.85 -17.80 16.70
CA GLY A 6 6.60 -17.41 17.90
C GLY A 6 7.91 -16.64 17.65
N ARG A 7 8.33 -16.47 16.39
CA ARG A 7 9.62 -15.84 16.02
C ARG A 7 9.48 -14.84 14.88
N LEU A 8 8.33 -14.17 14.75
CA LEU A 8 8.11 -13.26 13.62
C LEU A 8 8.99 -12.00 13.70
N ARG A 9 9.43 -11.59 14.90
CA ARG A 9 10.43 -10.52 15.07
C ARG A 9 11.74 -10.77 14.32
N GLU A 10 12.18 -12.02 14.22
CA GLU A 10 13.44 -12.38 13.55
C GLU A 10 13.41 -12.06 12.05
N LEU A 11 12.22 -11.94 11.47
CA LEU A 11 12.05 -11.55 10.06
C LEU A 11 12.39 -10.09 9.79
N ARG A 12 12.46 -9.24 10.84
CA ARG A 12 12.76 -7.80 10.75
C ARG A 12 11.94 -7.09 9.66
N ALA A 13 10.66 -7.47 9.55
CA ALA A 13 9.77 -6.96 8.51
C ALA A 13 9.40 -5.50 8.78
N GLU A 14 9.58 -4.65 7.78
CA GLU A 14 9.27 -3.23 7.84
C GLU A 14 7.92 -2.93 7.15
N PRO A 15 7.17 -1.92 7.64
CA PRO A 15 5.99 -1.42 6.95
C PRO A 15 6.29 -1.07 5.49
N GLY A 16 5.40 -1.48 4.60
CA GLY A 16 5.54 -1.33 3.15
C GLY A 16 6.24 -2.48 2.43
N GLN A 17 6.84 -3.42 3.16
CA GLN A 17 7.42 -4.64 2.58
C GLN A 17 6.38 -5.72 2.26
N PHE A 18 6.80 -6.69 1.46
CA PHE A 18 6.03 -7.88 1.12
C PHE A 18 6.81 -9.16 1.33
N PHE A 19 6.08 -10.27 1.34
CA PHE A 19 6.64 -11.61 1.36
C PHE A 19 6.05 -12.42 0.22
N ARG A 20 6.75 -13.49 -0.16
CA ARG A 20 6.18 -14.56 -0.97
C ARG A 20 5.58 -15.61 -0.04
N TRP A 21 4.27 -15.76 -0.11
CA TRP A 21 3.49 -16.64 0.77
C TRP A 21 3.13 -17.93 0.07
N ARG A 22 3.55 -19.06 0.64
CA ARG A 22 3.21 -20.41 0.18
C ARG A 22 2.33 -21.09 1.21
N PHE A 23 1.02 -21.06 0.97
CA PHE A 23 0.04 -21.70 1.83
C PHE A 23 0.03 -23.21 1.60
N LEU A 24 0.21 -23.99 2.66
CA LEU A 24 0.30 -25.45 2.61
C LEU A 24 -1.10 -26.09 2.56
N THR A 25 -1.87 -25.72 1.52
CA THR A 25 -3.21 -26.21 1.26
C THR A 25 -3.36 -26.66 -0.19
N ARG A 26 -4.35 -27.52 -0.46
CA ARG A 26 -4.57 -28.11 -1.79
C ARG A 26 -4.73 -27.01 -2.87
N GLY A 27 -3.82 -27.03 -3.84
CA GLY A 27 -3.81 -26.11 -4.98
C GLY A 27 -3.23 -24.72 -4.71
N LEU A 28 -2.59 -24.52 -3.55
CA LEU A 28 -1.68 -23.38 -3.29
C LEU A 28 -0.27 -23.82 -2.88
N TRP A 29 -0.08 -25.08 -2.45
CA TRP A 29 1.19 -25.60 -1.93
C TRP A 29 2.42 -25.53 -2.87
N HIS A 30 2.22 -25.38 -4.18
CA HIS A 30 3.29 -25.20 -5.18
C HIS A 30 3.47 -23.73 -5.63
N THR A 31 2.69 -22.80 -5.09
CA THR A 31 2.68 -21.40 -5.52
C THR A 31 3.05 -20.50 -4.36
N ALA A 32 4.03 -19.62 -4.59
CA ALA A 32 4.39 -18.58 -3.63
C ALA A 32 3.91 -17.22 -4.18
N LEU A 33 2.89 -16.66 -3.53
CA LEU A 33 2.18 -15.46 -3.96
C LEU A 33 2.78 -14.21 -3.29
N PRO A 34 3.10 -13.14 -4.03
CA PRO A 34 3.59 -11.91 -3.43
C PRO A 34 2.42 -11.14 -2.80
N PHE A 35 2.46 -10.92 -1.49
CA PHE A 35 1.51 -10.04 -0.80
C PHE A 35 2.22 -9.17 0.22
N SER A 36 1.97 -7.86 0.12
CA SER A 36 2.46 -6.87 1.07
C SER A 36 1.82 -7.03 2.44
N LEU A 37 2.57 -6.69 3.47
CA LEU A 37 1.99 -6.54 4.80
C LEU A 37 0.98 -5.40 4.78
N SER A 38 -0.21 -5.66 5.28
CA SER A 38 -1.29 -4.68 5.39
C SER A 38 -1.40 -4.08 6.79
N ALA A 39 -0.49 -4.39 7.70
CA ALA A 39 -0.33 -3.73 8.99
C ALA A 39 1.14 -3.84 9.44
N PRO A 40 1.60 -2.97 10.34
CA PRO A 40 2.92 -3.13 10.96
C PRO A 40 3.09 -4.52 11.56
N ALA A 41 4.27 -5.11 11.37
CA ALA A 41 4.59 -6.40 11.94
C ALA A 41 4.55 -6.33 13.47
N ARG A 42 3.92 -7.32 14.09
CA ARG A 42 3.90 -7.52 15.53
C ARG A 42 4.68 -8.80 15.84
N ASP A 43 5.00 -8.99 17.11
CA ASP A 43 5.94 -10.02 17.57
C ASP A 43 5.48 -11.44 17.25
N ASP A 44 4.18 -11.63 17.36
CA ASP A 44 3.48 -12.88 17.21
C ASP A 44 2.58 -12.90 15.96
N ARG A 45 2.49 -11.79 15.22
CA ARG A 45 1.46 -11.59 14.20
C ARG A 45 1.90 -10.75 13.00
N LEU A 46 1.63 -11.28 11.79
CA LEU A 46 1.68 -10.57 10.52
C LEU A 46 0.28 -10.52 9.90
N ARG A 47 0.01 -9.49 9.10
CA ARG A 47 -1.28 -9.36 8.39
C ARG A 47 -1.06 -9.05 6.92
N ILE A 48 -1.81 -9.74 6.07
CA ILE A 48 -1.93 -9.43 4.64
C ILE A 48 -3.39 -9.23 4.27
N THR A 49 -3.66 -8.43 3.25
CA THR A 49 -5.00 -8.26 2.66
C THR A 49 -4.92 -8.63 1.19
N VAL A 50 -5.82 -9.51 0.74
CA VAL A 50 -5.73 -10.11 -0.59
C VAL A 50 -7.00 -9.83 -1.36
N LYS A 51 -6.88 -9.14 -2.51
CA LYS A 51 -7.96 -9.00 -3.49
C LYS A 51 -7.97 -10.20 -4.44
N ALA A 52 -9.16 -10.71 -4.73
CA ALA A 52 -9.38 -11.93 -5.50
C ALA A 52 -9.24 -11.74 -7.04
N LEU A 53 -8.08 -11.29 -7.51
CA LEU A 53 -7.84 -10.89 -8.90
C LEU A 53 -7.58 -12.09 -9.84
N GLY A 54 -6.79 -13.07 -9.43
CA GLY A 54 -6.43 -14.28 -10.19
C GLY A 54 -6.85 -15.59 -9.52
N ARG A 55 -6.70 -16.72 -10.25
CA ARG A 55 -7.07 -18.07 -9.79
C ARG A 55 -6.50 -18.41 -8.41
N HIS A 56 -5.23 -18.11 -8.18
CA HIS A 56 -4.56 -18.42 -6.91
C HIS A 56 -5.01 -17.47 -5.78
N SER A 57 -5.11 -16.16 -6.02
CA SER A 57 -5.63 -15.20 -5.04
C SER A 57 -7.08 -15.50 -4.63
N ARG A 58 -7.92 -16.03 -5.54
CA ARG A 58 -9.28 -16.51 -5.22
C ARG A 58 -9.28 -17.66 -4.23
N ARG A 59 -8.31 -18.59 -4.33
CA ARG A 59 -8.16 -19.74 -3.42
C ARG A 59 -7.76 -19.33 -2.01
N VAL A 60 -7.13 -18.16 -1.83
CA VAL A 60 -6.77 -17.63 -0.50
C VAL A 60 -8.02 -17.42 0.38
N ARG A 61 -9.19 -17.13 -0.22
CA ARG A 61 -10.45 -17.02 0.52
C ARG A 61 -10.88 -18.32 1.22
N GLY A 62 -10.41 -19.47 0.72
CA GLY A 62 -10.72 -20.79 1.28
C GLY A 62 -9.76 -21.28 2.35
N LEU A 63 -8.80 -20.45 2.78
CA LEU A 63 -7.89 -20.81 3.87
C LEU A 63 -8.67 -20.97 5.18
N ARG A 64 -8.38 -22.05 5.89
CA ARG A 64 -8.94 -22.31 7.23
C ARG A 64 -7.94 -21.89 8.31
N PRO A 65 -8.39 -21.39 9.47
CA PRO A 65 -7.52 -21.26 10.64
C PRO A 65 -6.73 -22.55 10.89
N GLY A 66 -5.47 -22.42 11.29
CA GLY A 66 -4.54 -23.55 11.42
C GLY A 66 -3.81 -23.97 10.13
N SER A 67 -4.17 -23.41 8.96
CA SER A 67 -3.41 -23.65 7.72
C SER A 67 -1.97 -23.16 7.87
N ARG A 68 -1.01 -24.08 7.71
CA ARG A 68 0.42 -23.73 7.74
C ARG A 68 0.79 -22.93 6.49
N VAL A 69 1.72 -22.00 6.67
CA VAL A 69 2.23 -21.14 5.59
C VAL A 69 3.75 -21.03 5.70
N LEU A 70 4.42 -21.02 4.56
CA LEU A 70 5.82 -20.66 4.46
C LEU A 70 5.92 -19.25 3.88
N ALA A 71 6.76 -18.42 4.46
CA ALA A 71 7.02 -17.06 3.99
C ALA A 71 8.49 -16.93 3.59
N THR A 72 8.74 -16.29 2.45
CA THR A 72 10.09 -15.90 2.01
C THR A 72 10.13 -14.39 1.84
N GLY A 73 11.16 -13.75 2.39
CA GLY A 73 11.30 -12.30 2.45
C GLY A 73 11.99 -11.86 3.76
N PRO A 74 11.85 -10.59 4.16
CA PRO A 74 11.04 -9.56 3.48
C PRO A 74 11.64 -9.09 2.16
N PHE A 75 10.79 -8.59 1.27
CA PHE A 75 11.12 -7.93 0.00
C PHE A 75 10.45 -6.56 -0.06
N GLY A 76 10.85 -5.73 -1.03
CA GLY A 76 10.26 -4.41 -1.26
C GLY A 76 11.09 -3.30 -0.62
N ALA A 77 11.09 -2.15 -1.30
CA ALA A 77 11.91 -0.99 -0.94
C ALA A 77 11.07 0.22 -0.48
N LEU A 78 9.74 0.12 -0.50
CA LEU A 78 8.82 1.14 0.03
C LEU A 78 8.83 1.15 1.56
N THR A 79 9.95 1.47 2.19
CA THR A 79 10.06 1.55 3.65
C THR A 79 10.41 2.96 4.10
N GLU A 80 10.28 3.23 5.40
CA GLU A 80 10.72 4.48 6.02
C GLU A 80 12.18 4.82 5.69
N ARG A 81 13.05 3.83 5.49
CA ARG A 81 14.48 4.05 5.21
C ARG A 81 14.75 4.83 3.93
N ARG A 82 13.78 4.90 3.01
CA ARG A 82 13.88 5.70 1.78
C ARG A 82 13.58 7.17 2.01
N ARG A 83 12.94 7.51 3.13
CA ARG A 83 12.49 8.86 3.43
C ARG A 83 13.66 9.82 3.58
N THR A 84 13.55 10.94 2.89
CA THR A 84 14.46 12.08 2.90
C THR A 84 13.78 13.37 3.39
N ARG A 85 12.44 13.42 3.43
CA ARG A 85 11.64 14.59 3.79
C ARG A 85 10.75 14.34 5.01
N PRO A 86 10.46 15.37 5.83
CA PRO A 86 9.55 15.24 6.97
C PRO A 86 8.09 15.06 6.55
N LYS A 87 7.67 15.62 5.42
CA LYS A 87 6.29 15.47 4.93
C LYS A 87 6.19 14.31 3.96
N VAL A 88 5.09 13.58 4.02
CA VAL A 88 4.87 12.37 3.20
C VAL A 88 3.50 12.41 2.52
N LEU A 89 3.50 12.03 1.25
CA LEU A 89 2.31 11.70 0.47
C LEU A 89 2.32 10.20 0.15
N LEU A 90 1.27 9.50 0.55
CA LEU A 90 1.02 8.12 0.17
C LEU A 90 -0.02 8.09 -0.94
N ILE A 91 0.22 7.36 -2.02
CA ILE A 91 -0.72 7.20 -3.14
C ILE A 91 -0.95 5.71 -3.36
N ALA A 92 -2.20 5.29 -3.20
CA ALA A 92 -2.63 3.91 -3.36
C ALA A 92 -3.57 3.74 -4.55
N GLY A 93 -3.35 2.70 -5.36
CA GLY A 93 -4.26 2.23 -6.38
C GLY A 93 -4.83 0.84 -6.07
N GLY A 94 -6.14 0.73 -5.88
CA GLY A 94 -6.79 -0.58 -5.66
C GLY A 94 -6.22 -1.35 -4.47
N ILE A 95 -5.60 -2.52 -4.71
CA ILE A 95 -4.99 -3.33 -3.64
C ILE A 95 -3.61 -2.83 -3.18
N GLY A 96 -3.02 -1.86 -3.91
CA GLY A 96 -1.82 -1.15 -3.47
C GLY A 96 -2.00 -0.31 -2.20
N ILE A 97 -3.24 -0.23 -1.70
CA ILE A 97 -3.53 0.25 -0.35
C ILE A 97 -2.86 -0.58 0.75
N THR A 98 -2.47 -1.83 0.48
CA THR A 98 -1.92 -2.72 1.50
C THR A 98 -0.60 -2.24 2.10
N PRO A 99 0.49 -2.02 1.32
CA PRO A 99 1.70 -1.41 1.88
C PRO A 99 1.43 0.01 2.40
N MET A 100 0.58 0.78 1.70
CA MET A 100 0.27 2.16 2.09
C MET A 100 -0.42 2.24 3.45
N ARG A 101 -1.34 1.33 3.78
CA ARG A 101 -2.02 1.30 5.08
C ARG A 101 -1.06 0.89 6.21
N ALA A 102 -0.03 0.08 5.93
CA ALA A 102 1.00 -0.20 6.91
C ALA A 102 1.85 1.04 7.18
N LEU A 103 2.32 1.72 6.13
CA LEU A 103 3.07 2.98 6.21
C LEU A 103 2.26 4.12 6.85
N PHE A 104 0.97 4.22 6.54
CA PHE A 104 0.06 5.22 7.06
C PHE A 104 -0.14 5.09 8.58
N GLU A 105 -0.04 3.88 9.13
CA GLU A 105 -0.03 3.69 10.60
C GLU A 105 1.33 4.07 11.20
N SER A 106 2.45 3.75 10.54
CA SER A 106 3.75 3.67 11.22
C SER A 106 4.76 4.77 10.91
N LEU A 107 4.67 5.46 9.77
CA LEU A 107 5.67 6.45 9.39
C LEU A 107 5.74 7.58 10.42
N PRO A 108 6.91 8.01 10.91
CA PRO A 108 6.99 9.06 11.93
C PRO A 108 6.80 10.45 11.30
N ALA A 109 5.54 10.85 11.11
CA ALA A 109 5.14 12.16 10.58
C ALA A 109 4.23 12.85 11.59
N GLY A 110 4.43 14.16 11.74
CA GLY A 110 3.63 14.99 12.65
C GLY A 110 2.21 15.23 12.12
N PRO A 111 1.32 15.81 12.96
CA PRO A 111 0.00 16.25 12.54
C PRO A 111 0.05 17.11 11.28
N GLY A 112 -0.77 16.78 10.27
CA GLY A 112 -0.80 17.49 8.98
C GLY A 112 0.32 17.17 7.97
N ASP A 113 1.39 16.49 8.39
CA ASP A 113 2.52 16.16 7.52
C ASP A 113 2.33 14.86 6.73
N LEU A 114 1.25 14.12 6.99
CA LEU A 114 0.93 12.87 6.31
C LEU A 114 -0.40 12.99 5.54
N THR A 115 -0.36 12.61 4.27
CA THR A 115 -1.53 12.57 3.40
C THR A 115 -1.61 11.24 2.68
N LEU A 116 -2.81 10.63 2.61
CA LEU A 116 -3.07 9.43 1.82
C LEU A 116 -4.13 9.71 0.75
N LEU A 117 -3.76 9.49 -0.51
CA LEU A 117 -4.65 9.49 -1.66
C LEU A 117 -4.96 8.04 -2.05
N TYR A 118 -6.22 7.64 -2.00
CA TYR A 118 -6.63 6.28 -2.34
C TYR A 118 -7.54 6.27 -3.57
N ARG A 119 -6.97 5.85 -4.72
CA ARG A 119 -7.65 5.68 -6.00
C ARG A 119 -8.33 4.31 -6.11
N ALA A 120 -9.63 4.32 -6.42
CA ALA A 120 -10.41 3.13 -6.73
C ALA A 120 -11.45 3.39 -7.84
N GLY A 121 -11.84 2.34 -8.57
CA GLY A 121 -12.80 2.46 -9.69
C GLY A 121 -14.20 2.88 -9.24
N ASP A 122 -14.65 2.36 -8.09
CA ASP A 122 -15.91 2.69 -7.45
C ASP A 122 -15.77 2.55 -5.92
N ALA A 123 -16.75 3.06 -5.15
CA ALA A 123 -16.70 3.09 -3.70
C ALA A 123 -16.74 1.69 -3.06
N GLY A 124 -17.35 0.71 -3.73
CA GLY A 124 -17.39 -0.68 -3.28
C GLY A 124 -16.06 -1.42 -3.41
N GLN A 125 -15.09 -0.84 -4.13
CA GLN A 125 -13.74 -1.39 -4.24
C GLN A 125 -12.75 -0.90 -3.19
N LEU A 126 -13.14 0.11 -2.40
CA LEU A 126 -12.33 0.61 -1.30
C LEU A 126 -12.31 -0.42 -0.17
N VAL A 127 -11.13 -0.95 0.13
CA VAL A 127 -10.93 -1.87 1.25
C VAL A 127 -10.22 -1.15 2.40
N LEU A 128 -10.39 -1.67 3.63
CA LEU A 128 -9.75 -1.13 4.84
C LEU A 128 -10.19 0.32 5.21
N ARG A 129 -11.35 0.77 4.71
CA ARG A 129 -11.82 2.15 4.92
C ARG A 129 -11.87 2.56 6.39
N ASP A 130 -12.59 1.79 7.21
CA ASP A 130 -12.78 2.10 8.63
C ASP A 130 -11.44 2.20 9.38
N GLU A 131 -10.47 1.34 9.04
CA GLU A 131 -9.12 1.39 9.61
C GLU A 131 -8.36 2.64 9.16
N LEU A 132 -8.46 3.01 7.88
CA LEU A 132 -7.80 4.19 7.35
C LEU A 132 -8.38 5.47 7.95
N GLU A 133 -9.70 5.54 8.10
CA GLU A 133 -10.39 6.67 8.72
C GLU A 133 -9.99 6.80 10.20
N ALA A 134 -9.91 5.67 10.93
CA ALA A 134 -9.42 5.67 12.32
C ALA A 134 -7.95 6.13 12.44
N ILE A 135 -7.06 5.62 11.58
CA ILE A 135 -5.65 6.05 11.56
C ILE A 135 -5.55 7.54 11.21
N ALA A 136 -6.33 8.01 10.23
CA ALA A 136 -6.32 9.42 9.84
C ALA A 136 -6.73 10.34 11.00
N ALA A 137 -7.77 9.96 11.74
CA ALA A 137 -8.23 10.69 12.92
C ALA A 137 -7.18 10.69 14.04
N GLU A 138 -6.64 9.52 14.41
CA GLU A 138 -5.62 9.38 15.46
C GLU A 138 -4.36 10.18 15.15
N ARG A 139 -3.94 10.17 13.89
CA ARG A 139 -2.70 10.81 13.43
C ARG A 139 -2.85 12.26 12.98
N GLN A 140 -4.08 12.78 12.95
CA GLN A 140 -4.40 14.08 12.33
C GLN A 140 -3.84 14.17 10.90
N ALA A 141 -4.00 13.08 10.13
CA ALA A 141 -3.53 12.95 8.76
C ALA A 141 -4.67 13.18 7.76
N ALA A 142 -4.33 13.71 6.58
CA ALA A 142 -5.32 13.88 5.51
C ALA A 142 -5.57 12.57 4.77
N LEU A 143 -6.83 12.26 4.49
CA LEU A 143 -7.24 11.05 3.77
C LEU A 143 -8.24 11.42 2.68
N HIS A 144 -7.92 11.11 1.42
CA HIS A 144 -8.76 11.42 0.27
C HIS A 144 -9.05 10.17 -0.54
N TYR A 145 -10.34 9.88 -0.74
CA TYR A 145 -10.80 8.83 -1.64
C TYR A 145 -11.04 9.40 -3.03
N LEU A 146 -10.27 8.92 -4.01
CA LEU A 146 -10.36 9.32 -5.40
C LEU A 146 -11.12 8.23 -6.15
N VAL A 147 -12.45 8.32 -6.15
CA VAL A 147 -13.34 7.30 -6.72
C VAL A 147 -13.82 7.71 -8.10
N GLY A 148 -13.89 6.76 -9.03
CA GLY A 148 -14.39 6.98 -10.38
C GLY A 148 -13.60 6.19 -11.41
N ARG A 149 -14.06 6.15 -12.65
CA ARG A 149 -13.37 5.42 -13.72
C ARG A 149 -12.14 6.20 -14.21
N SER A 150 -11.12 5.50 -14.72
CA SER A 150 -9.90 6.12 -15.26
C SER A 150 -10.09 6.76 -16.65
N ASP A 151 -11.21 6.49 -17.31
CA ASP A 151 -11.60 7.06 -18.61
C ASP A 151 -12.48 8.32 -18.49
N ALA A 152 -12.62 8.85 -17.27
CA ALA A 152 -13.34 10.10 -17.04
C ALA A 152 -12.59 11.30 -17.63
N ALA A 153 -13.33 12.35 -18.02
CA ALA A 153 -12.76 13.59 -18.56
C ALA A 153 -11.80 14.31 -17.59
N TYR A 154 -11.85 13.97 -16.30
CA TYR A 154 -11.00 14.51 -15.25
C TYR A 154 -10.27 13.37 -14.54
N ASP A 155 -8.93 13.42 -14.57
CA ASP A 155 -8.07 12.55 -13.77
C ASP A 155 -7.68 13.26 -12.45
N PRO A 156 -8.12 12.76 -11.28
CA PRO A 156 -7.78 13.37 -9.99
C PRO A 156 -6.29 13.24 -9.64
N LEU A 157 -5.50 12.48 -10.41
CA LEU A 157 -4.05 12.37 -10.26
C LEU A 157 -3.28 13.15 -11.34
N ALA A 158 -3.96 13.98 -12.13
CA ALA A 158 -3.31 14.91 -13.06
C ALA A 158 -2.48 15.97 -12.29
N PRO A 159 -1.43 16.55 -12.89
CA PRO A 159 -0.53 17.48 -12.20
C PRO A 159 -1.24 18.66 -11.52
N GLN A 160 -2.24 19.25 -12.18
CA GLN A 160 -3.02 20.37 -11.67
C GLN A 160 -3.89 19.94 -10.48
N ALA A 161 -4.50 18.75 -10.56
CA ALA A 161 -5.31 18.19 -9.50
C ALA A 161 -4.46 17.86 -8.26
N LEU A 162 -3.28 17.26 -8.45
CA LEU A 162 -2.34 16.96 -7.37
C LEU A 162 -1.87 18.23 -6.65
N ARG A 163 -1.53 19.30 -7.38
CA ARG A 163 -1.15 20.60 -6.77
C ARG A 163 -2.31 21.27 -6.03
N ALA A 164 -3.54 21.14 -6.55
CA ALA A 164 -4.70 21.70 -5.87
C ALA A 164 -5.03 20.94 -4.57
N LEU A 165 -4.87 19.61 -4.59
CA LEU A 165 -5.17 18.76 -3.45
C LEU A 165 -4.07 18.75 -2.39
N VAL A 166 -2.81 18.86 -2.82
CA VAL A 166 -1.61 18.86 -1.97
C VAL A 166 -0.72 20.04 -2.40
N PRO A 167 -0.94 21.26 -1.87
CA PRO A 167 -0.23 22.45 -2.34
C PRO A 167 1.29 22.45 -2.10
N ASP A 168 1.75 21.72 -1.08
CA ASP A 168 3.16 21.56 -0.70
C ASP A 168 3.79 20.27 -1.27
N LEU A 169 3.28 19.80 -2.41
CA LEU A 169 3.66 18.52 -3.03
C LEU A 169 5.17 18.37 -3.28
N SER A 170 5.87 19.44 -3.67
CA SER A 170 7.33 19.44 -3.92
C SER A 170 8.17 19.25 -2.65
N ASP A 171 7.57 19.47 -1.47
CA ASP A 171 8.24 19.36 -0.18
C ASP A 171 8.11 17.97 0.44
N ARG A 172 7.35 17.06 -0.21
CA ARG A 172 7.00 15.74 0.29
C ARG A 172 7.80 14.63 -0.37
N ASP A 173 8.11 13.59 0.39
CA ASP A 173 8.37 12.28 -0.22
C ASP A 173 7.05 11.62 -0.60
N VAL A 174 7.05 10.97 -1.76
CA VAL A 174 5.87 10.34 -2.33
C VAL A 174 6.09 8.84 -2.40
N TYR A 175 5.26 8.07 -1.69
CA TYR A 175 5.22 6.62 -1.81
C TYR A 175 4.00 6.24 -2.65
N LEU A 176 4.23 5.52 -3.74
CA LEU A 176 3.21 5.18 -4.72
C LEU A 176 3.16 3.67 -4.93
N CYS A 177 1.97 3.08 -4.77
CA CYS A 177 1.74 1.68 -5.08
C CYS A 177 0.38 1.44 -5.72
N GLY A 178 0.37 0.82 -6.90
CA GLY A 178 -0.85 0.57 -7.66
C GLY A 178 -0.61 -0.24 -8.94
N PRO A 179 -1.63 -0.36 -9.81
CA PRO A 179 -1.48 -0.98 -11.12
C PRO A 179 -0.43 -0.25 -11.97
N PRO A 180 0.36 -0.95 -12.82
CA PRO A 180 1.47 -0.36 -13.57
C PRO A 180 1.10 0.92 -14.33
N GLY A 181 0.03 0.89 -15.13
CA GLY A 181 -0.39 2.07 -15.89
C GLY A 181 -0.79 3.27 -15.04
N MET A 182 -1.36 3.05 -13.85
CA MET A 182 -1.64 4.13 -12.90
C MET A 182 -0.34 4.65 -12.30
N ALA A 183 0.57 3.75 -11.90
CA ALA A 183 1.82 4.13 -11.27
C ALA A 183 2.70 4.96 -12.21
N ASP A 184 2.83 4.54 -13.47
CA ASP A 184 3.61 5.26 -14.49
C ASP A 184 3.01 6.64 -14.79
N ALA A 185 1.69 6.71 -14.99
CA ALA A 185 0.99 7.97 -15.25
C ALA A 185 1.09 8.95 -14.06
N THR A 186 0.92 8.44 -12.84
CA THR A 186 1.03 9.25 -11.61
C THR A 186 2.45 9.71 -11.39
N THR A 187 3.46 8.87 -11.62
CA THR A 187 4.88 9.25 -11.53
C THR A 187 5.20 10.39 -12.50
N ALA A 188 4.77 10.27 -13.77
CA ALA A 188 4.95 11.32 -14.75
C ALA A 188 4.20 12.62 -14.36
N ALA A 189 3.02 12.49 -13.73
CA ALA A 189 2.27 13.63 -13.25
C ALA A 189 2.95 14.34 -12.06
N LEU A 190 3.52 13.58 -11.12
CA LEU A 190 4.27 14.10 -9.97
C LEU A 190 5.51 14.88 -10.42
N LEU A 191 6.27 14.35 -11.39
CA LEU A 191 7.41 15.04 -11.98
C LEU A 191 6.99 16.37 -12.63
N ARG A 192 5.91 16.36 -13.44
CA ARG A 192 5.32 17.60 -14.01
C ARG A 192 4.71 18.52 -12.96
N ALA A 193 4.45 18.00 -11.76
CA ALA A 193 3.96 18.77 -10.64
C ALA A 193 5.08 19.40 -9.79
N GLY A 194 6.35 19.10 -10.09
CA GLY A 194 7.52 19.66 -9.42
C GLY A 194 8.08 18.79 -8.30
N VAL A 195 7.65 17.53 -8.18
CA VAL A 195 8.25 16.58 -7.22
C VAL A 195 9.61 16.13 -7.73
N PRO A 196 10.69 16.25 -6.93
CA PRO A 196 11.99 15.70 -7.29
C PRO A 196 11.93 14.19 -7.50
N ALA A 197 12.60 13.67 -8.53
CA ALA A 197 12.54 12.25 -8.89
C ALA A 197 13.02 11.34 -7.75
N GLU A 198 14.03 11.78 -6.99
CA GLU A 198 14.60 11.08 -5.85
C GLU A 198 13.63 10.96 -4.66
N SER A 199 12.63 11.85 -4.58
CA SER A 199 11.56 11.83 -3.57
C SER A 199 10.36 10.98 -3.99
N ILE A 200 10.38 10.35 -5.17
CA ILE A 200 9.32 9.46 -5.63
C ILE A 200 9.77 8.01 -5.45
N HIS A 201 9.08 7.29 -4.57
CA HIS A 201 9.31 5.88 -4.28
C HIS A 201 8.13 5.07 -4.81
N THR A 202 8.37 4.21 -5.80
CA THR A 202 7.31 3.44 -6.46
C THR A 202 7.51 1.94 -6.33
N GLU A 203 6.40 1.21 -6.20
CA GLU A 203 6.37 -0.25 -6.36
C GLU A 203 5.09 -0.65 -7.08
N CYS A 204 5.22 -1.50 -8.11
CA CYS A 204 4.11 -1.93 -8.94
C CYS A 204 3.85 -3.43 -8.75
N PHE A 205 2.57 -3.82 -8.68
CA PHE A 205 2.20 -5.23 -8.76
C PHE A 205 2.08 -5.67 -10.20
N THR A 206 2.96 -6.58 -10.63
CA THR A 206 2.75 -7.40 -11.82
C THR A 206 2.11 -8.72 -11.38
N TYR A 207 0.96 -9.05 -11.98
CA TYR A 207 0.16 -10.24 -11.66
C TYR A 207 0.28 -11.32 -12.73
#